data_AF-A0A3M0KYM1-F1
#
_entry.id   AF-A0A3M0KYM1-F1
#
_cell.length_a   1.000
_cell.length_b   1.000
_cell.length_c   1.000
_cell.angle_alpha   90.00
_cell.angle_beta   90.00
_cell.angle_gamma   90.00
#
_symmetry.space_group_name_H-M   'P 1'
#
loop_
_entity.id
_entity.type
_entity.pdbx_description
1 polymer ?
#
loop_
_entity_poly.entity_id
_entity_poly.type
_entity_poly.pdbx_seq_one_letter_code
_entity_poly.pdbx_strand_id
1 'polypeptide(L)' 'MIRRAGMRIWDSQHAQGPLADTKWPLQDPNWNHQQQDHRINMQDLRGIIVQGIREAVPRGQNINKAFNERQKKEETPTD' A
#
# COMPACT_ATOMS: atom_id res chain seq x y z
N MET A 1 -11.83 -3.06 1.16
CA MET A 1 -10.96 -3.12 2.35
C MET A 1 -9.67 -2.32 2.14
N ILE A 2 -8.83 -2.71 1.16
CA ILE A 2 -7.55 -2.04 0.83
C ILE A 2 -7.70 -0.54 0.54
N ARG A 3 -8.61 -0.15 -0.37
CA ARG A 3 -8.84 1.27 -0.72
C ARG A 3 -9.13 2.10 0.53
N ARG A 4 -10.09 1.69 1.36
CA ARG A 4 -10.46 2.36 2.61
C ARG A 4 -9.28 2.47 3.58
N ALA A 5 -8.48 1.41 3.74
CA ALA A 5 -7.32 1.40 4.61
C ALA A 5 -6.24 2.39 4.12
N GLY A 6 -5.93 2.36 2.82
CA GLY A 6 -4.97 3.28 2.20
C GLY A 6 -5.42 4.73 2.28
N MET A 7 -6.69 5.01 1.95
CA MET A 7 -7.25 6.37 2.02
C MET A 7 -7.22 6.93 3.44
N ARG A 8 -7.57 6.13 4.46
CA ARG A 8 -7.46 6.54 5.87
C ARG A 8 -6.03 6.94 6.24
N ILE A 9 -5.02 6.19 5.77
CA ILE A 9 -3.61 6.51 6.00
C ILE A 9 -3.24 7.82 5.28
N TRP A 10 -3.63 7.97 4.02
CA TRP A 10 -3.39 9.18 3.25
C TRP A 10 -3.95 10.43 3.94
N ASP A 11 -5.24 10.41 4.29
CA ASP A 11 -5.92 11.55 4.92
C ASP A 11 -5.28 11.89 6.28
N SER A 12 -4.82 10.89 7.04
CA SER A 12 -4.11 11.10 8.31
C SER A 12 -2.73 11.77 8.13
N GLN A 13 -2.07 11.55 7.00
CA GLN A 13 -0.76 12.13 6.67
C GLN A 13 -0.88 13.49 5.99
N HIS A 14 -2.02 13.78 5.35
CA HIS A 14 -2.25 14.97 4.52
C HIS A 14 -3.44 15.78 5.04
N ALA A 15 -3.43 16.13 6.33
CA ALA A 15 -4.56 16.81 6.99
C ALA A 15 -4.97 18.15 6.34
N GLN A 16 -4.04 18.86 5.68
CA GLN A 16 -4.33 20.10 4.92
C GLN A 16 -4.17 19.93 3.40
N GLY A 17 -4.00 18.69 2.93
CA GLY A 17 -3.74 18.37 1.53
C GLY A 17 -4.98 17.91 0.77
N PRO A 18 -4.80 17.47 -0.49
CA PRO A 18 -5.87 16.87 -1.28
C PRO A 18 -6.42 15.62 -0.58
N LEU A 19 -7.75 15.48 -0.57
CA LEU A 19 -8.42 14.30 -0.04
C LEU A 19 -8.01 13.04 -0.81
N ALA A 20 -8.00 11.90 -0.12
CA ALA A 20 -7.62 10.63 -0.72
C ALA A 20 -8.50 10.24 -1.92
N ASP A 21 -9.77 10.65 -1.96
CA ASP A 21 -10.66 10.39 -3.10
C ASP A 21 -10.18 11.08 -4.39
N THR A 22 -9.52 12.24 -4.30
CA THR A 22 -8.89 12.92 -5.45
C THR A 22 -7.67 12.15 -5.94
N LYS A 23 -6.94 11.51 -5.02
CA LYS A 23 -5.70 10.76 -5.29
C LYS A 23 -5.93 9.29 -5.65
N TRP A 24 -7.09 8.75 -5.31
CA TRP A 24 -7.52 7.41 -5.72
C TRP A 24 -8.96 7.45 -6.26
N PRO A 25 -9.19 8.06 -7.43
CA PRO A 25 -10.53 8.16 -8.00
C PRO A 25 -11.12 6.78 -8.33
N LEU A 26 -12.46 6.70 -8.34
CA LEU A 26 -13.19 5.47 -8.68
C LEU A 26 -13.26 5.20 -10.18
N GLN A 27 -13.04 6.22 -11.00
CA GLN A 27 -13.00 6.16 -12.45
C GLN A 27 -11.59 6.48 -12.93
N ASP A 28 -11.29 6.14 -14.17
CA ASP A 28 -10.03 6.53 -14.81
C ASP A 28 -9.93 8.07 -14.88
N PRO A 29 -8.94 8.68 -14.21
CA PRO A 29 -8.79 10.13 -14.21
C PRO A 29 -8.15 10.67 -15.49
N ASN A 30 -7.80 9.83 -16.48
CA ASN A 30 -7.11 10.21 -17.71
C ASN A 30 -5.77 10.94 -17.44
N TRP A 31 -5.04 10.52 -16.41
CA TRP A 31 -3.73 11.11 -16.09
C TRP A 31 -2.72 10.86 -17.21
N ASN A 32 -2.24 11.94 -17.81
CA ASN A 32 -1.18 11.91 -18.81
C ASN A 32 0.22 11.90 -18.15
N HIS A 33 0.98 10.82 -18.34
CA HIS A 33 2.34 10.64 -17.80
C HIS A 33 3.37 11.69 -18.27
N GLN A 34 3.09 12.46 -19.32
CA GLN A 34 3.96 13.54 -19.78
C GLN A 34 3.82 14.80 -18.91
N GLN A 35 2.68 14.96 -18.22
CA GLN A 35 2.42 16.09 -17.34
C GLN A 35 2.92 15.80 -15.92
N GLN A 36 3.66 16.75 -15.35
CA GLN A 36 4.31 16.56 -14.04
C GLN A 36 3.28 16.30 -12.92
N ASP A 37 2.21 17.08 -12.85
CA ASP A 37 1.20 16.93 -11.79
C ASP A 37 0.47 15.58 -11.85
N HIS A 38 0.25 15.08 -13.07
CA HIS A 38 -0.31 13.75 -13.28
C HIS A 38 0.65 12.65 -12.84
N ARG A 39 1.97 12.80 -13.06
CA ARG A 39 2.95 11.86 -12.52
C ARG A 39 2.96 11.84 -10.99
N ILE A 40 2.82 13.00 -10.35
CA ILE A 40 2.70 13.10 -8.89
C ILE A 40 1.46 12.31 -8.43
N ASN A 41 0.31 12.52 -9.08
CA ASN A 41 -0.89 11.78 -8.76
C ASN A 41 -0.74 10.26 -8.94
N MET A 42 -0.06 9.80 -9.99
CA MET A 42 0.25 8.38 -10.19
C MET A 42 1.15 7.82 -9.06
N GLN A 43 2.14 8.58 -8.62
CA GLN A 43 3.04 8.20 -7.51
C GLN A 43 2.28 8.13 -6.19
N ASP A 44 1.44 9.12 -5.91
CA ASP A 44 0.56 9.15 -4.74
C ASP A 44 -0.36 7.94 -4.74
N LEU A 45 -1.09 7.69 -5.83
CA LEU A 45 -1.97 6.54 -5.98
C LEU A 45 -1.24 5.22 -5.70
N ARG A 46 -0.05 5.04 -6.28
CA ARG A 46 0.79 3.86 -6.01
C ARG A 46 1.12 3.73 -4.52
N GLY A 47 1.50 4.83 -3.87
CA GLY A 47 1.77 4.87 -2.43
C GLY A 47 0.56 4.45 -1.60
N ILE A 48 -0.62 5.01 -1.90
CA ILE A 48 -1.86 4.71 -1.19
C ILE A 48 -2.26 3.24 -1.36
N ILE A 49 -2.11 2.67 -2.57
CA ILE A 49 -2.38 1.23 -2.82
C ILE A 49 -1.46 0.35 -1.98
N VAL A 50 -0.15 0.61 -2.00
CA VAL A 50 0.83 -0.20 -1.27
C VAL A 50 0.59 -0.15 0.23
N GLN A 51 0.32 1.04 0.80
CA GLN A 51 -0.01 1.17 2.21
C GLN A 51 -1.34 0.52 2.56
N GLY A 52 -2.35 0.69 1.70
CA GLY A 52 -3.64 0.04 1.86
C GLY A 52 -3.54 -1.48 1.90
N ILE A 53 -2.66 -2.08 1.10
CA ILE A 53 -2.39 -3.53 1.14
C ILE A 53 -1.70 -3.90 2.45
N ARG A 54 -0.61 -3.21 2.81
CA ARG A 54 0.15 -3.48 4.05
C ARG A 54 -0.68 -3.41 5.33
N GLU A 55 -1.72 -2.57 5.32
CA GLU A 55 -2.63 -2.39 6.44
C GLU A 55 -3.82 -3.35 6.40
N ALA A 56 -4.39 -3.62 5.22
CA ALA A 56 -5.54 -4.50 5.09
C ALA A 56 -5.19 -6.00 5.13
N VAL A 57 -3.94 -6.36 4.84
CA VAL A 57 -3.47 -7.75 4.96
C VAL A 57 -3.57 -8.17 6.43
N PRO A 58 -4.32 -9.25 6.74
CA PRO A 58 -4.45 -9.73 8.11
C PRO A 58 -3.08 -10.08 8.68
N ARG A 59 -2.62 -9.35 9.69
CA ARG A 59 -1.46 -9.72 10.51
C ARG A 59 -1.88 -10.69 11.60
N GLY A 60 -2.62 -11.73 11.23
CA GLY A 60 -2.96 -12.80 12.17
C GLY A 60 -1.68 -13.31 12.83
N GLN A 61 -1.76 -13.64 14.13
CA GLN A 61 -0.66 -14.30 14.82
C GLN A 61 -0.37 -15.63 14.13
N ASN A 62 0.54 -15.64 13.16
CA ASN A 62 0.91 -16.81 12.40
C ASN A 62 1.93 -17.66 13.19
N ILE A 63 1.65 -17.83 14.50
CA ILE A 63 2.54 -18.45 15.49
C ILE A 63 2.83 -19.90 15.13
N ASN A 64 1.84 -20.63 14.63
CA ASN A 64 2.02 -22.01 14.17
C ASN A 64 2.92 -22.09 12.95
N LYS A 65 2.82 -21.15 12.00
CA LYS A 65 3.76 -21.12 10.88
C LYS A 65 5.16 -20.75 11.35
N ALA A 66 5.29 -19.70 12.14
CA ALA A 66 6.57 -19.21 12.64
C ALA A 66 7.34 -20.26 13.45
N PHE A 67 6.66 -21.06 14.27
CA PHE A 67 7.30 -22.11 15.07
C PHE A 67 7.67 -23.37 14.25
N ASN A 68 6.92 -23.65 13.17
CA ASN A 68 7.17 -24.81 12.31
C ASN A 68 8.11 -24.51 11.14
N GLU A 69 8.40 -23.24 10.84
CA GLU A 69 9.49 -22.85 9.94
C GLU A 69 10.81 -23.36 10.50
N ARG A 70 11.52 -24.15 9.69
CA ARG A 70 12.83 -24.73 10.04
C ARG A 70 13.75 -24.53 8.85
N GLN A 71 15.00 -24.20 9.15
CA GLN A 71 16.06 -24.10 8.15
C GLN A 71 16.14 -25.41 7.35
N LYS A 72 16.05 -25.29 6.02
CA LYS A 72 16.18 -26.44 5.12
C LYS A 72 17.63 -26.91 5.07
N LYS A 73 17.83 -28.14 4.60
CA LYS A 73 19.16 -28.77 4.50
C LYS A 73 20.19 -27.91 3.73
N GLU A 74 19.72 -27.17 2.73
CA GLU A 74 20.56 -26.38 1.82
C GLU A 74 20.46 -24.87 2.06
N GLU A 75 19.67 -24.44 3.04
CA GLU A 75 19.48 -23.03 3.38
C GLU A 75 20.57 -22.60 4.37
N THR A 76 21.13 -21.42 4.21
CA THR A 76 22.07 -20.86 5.20
C THR A 76 21.30 -20.21 6.35
N PRO A 77 21.90 -20.00 7.53
CA PRO A 77 21.21 -19.31 8.63
C PRO A 77 20.81 -17.85 8.33
N THR A 78 21.27 -17.30 7.22
CA THR A 78 21.05 -15.91 6.80
C THR A 78 20.11 -15.75 5.61
N ASP A 79 19.74 -16.85 4.95
CA ASP A 79 18.69 -16.86 3.91
C ASP A 79 17.30 -16.69 4.55
#